data_AF-N6TEI6-F1
#
_entry.id   AF-N6TEI6-F1
#
_cell.length_a   1.000
_cell.length_b   1.000
_cell.length_c   1.000
_cell.angle_alpha   90.00
_cell.angle_beta   90.00
_cell.angle_gamma   90.00
#
_symmetry.space_group_name_H-M   'P 1'
#
loop_
_entity.id
_entity.type
_entity.pdbx_description
1 polymer ?
#
loop_
_entity_poly.entity_id
_entity_poly.type
_entity_poly.pdbx_seq_one_letter_code
_entity_poly.pdbx_strand_id
1 'polypeptide(L)'
;MQKTSHKNKRADLEAVNTFRKINAKEQIFKIITSGDTSVLIPPHLVELAGRLKYITPKKDADAGCKICENAVDGIIALRRSNATRDVMIDCLNHICVLFTSWGIKGCTGRVNIETDTILYIIDHRQDLTAARFCAIYFQNYGCEDPNADSWSIPLPPVPTTRTQRKHQTGTGNIQILQITDVHLDPLYSPGSNSKCSEPLCCESGTPANAEDAAGYWGDYAVCDMPWHTIDNMMDQIKKNHEDIDIIYFTGDIVSHRTYATTVQGNQETIKLLFELLERTFPDKTVYPILGNHEPHPGDFYSPHDVPTSSNVSTQWLLDLVADEWSRWLPNAAQTTIKQGGFYTVLVKPGFRIIALNSNVCFTSNLWLIYANIDTFGQLQWLVGVLTEAENNGEKVHILSHVPSGDDVSSCVKIWSREFKKIVLRFSNTITAQFNGHTHMDQFVLFLNESDEVQSVAYNGASFATFIGSNPNYRIYDLDNSNFVSILNCD
;
A
#
# COMPACT_ATOMS: atom_id res chain seq x y z
N MET A 1 79.03 11.46 14.44
CA MET A 1 78.95 11.65 12.97
C MET A 1 77.47 11.64 12.62
N GLN A 2 76.86 12.82 12.39
CA GLN A 2 76.53 13.34 11.05
C GLN A 2 75.59 12.41 10.27
N LYS A 3 74.52 12.85 9.59
CA LYS A 3 73.70 14.07 9.54
C LYS A 3 72.66 13.75 8.44
N THR A 4 71.41 14.21 8.60
CA THR A 4 70.45 14.59 7.53
C THR A 4 69.96 13.50 6.55
N SER A 5 68.72 13.45 6.07
CA SER A 5 67.86 14.54 5.59
C SER A 5 66.40 14.09 5.43
N HIS A 6 65.48 14.99 5.80
CA HIS A 6 64.09 15.07 5.35
C HIS A 6 63.90 14.99 3.82
N LYS A 7 62.68 14.59 3.42
CA LYS A 7 61.95 14.68 2.12
C LYS A 7 61.55 13.26 1.66
N ASN A 8 60.30 12.88 1.41
CA ASN A 8 59.02 13.55 1.21
C ASN A 8 57.93 12.54 1.64
N LYS A 9 57.00 12.88 2.54
CA LYS A 9 55.59 13.14 2.19
C LYS A 9 55.27 13.14 0.68
N ARG A 10 55.37 11.98 0.03
CA ARG A 10 54.79 11.70 -1.30
C ARG A 10 54.78 10.20 -1.63
N ALA A 11 54.33 9.37 -0.70
CA ALA A 11 54.09 7.94 -0.94
C ALA A 11 52.64 7.49 -0.65
N ASP A 12 51.80 8.36 -0.07
CA ASP A 12 50.37 8.11 0.16
C ASP A 12 49.45 8.87 -0.81
N LEU A 13 49.95 9.27 -1.98
CA LEU A 13 49.16 9.96 -3.01
C LEU A 13 49.28 9.35 -4.41
N GLU A 14 49.72 8.09 -4.52
CA GLU A 14 49.79 7.34 -5.79
C GLU A 14 48.98 6.04 -5.80
N ALA A 15 48.24 5.72 -4.73
CA ALA A 15 47.25 4.63 -4.72
C ALA A 15 45.83 5.09 -5.12
N VAL A 16 45.58 6.40 -5.22
CA VAL A 16 44.25 6.98 -5.51
C VAL A 16 44.09 7.39 -6.99
N ASN A 17 45.15 7.36 -7.79
CA ASN A 17 45.08 7.76 -9.21
C ASN A 17 45.33 6.64 -10.24
N THR A 18 45.42 5.37 -9.82
CA THR A 18 45.57 4.22 -10.73
C THR A 18 44.31 3.36 -10.78
N PHE A 19 43.15 3.93 -10.47
CA PHE A 19 41.81 3.31 -10.64
C PHE A 19 40.92 4.08 -11.63
N ARG A 20 41.54 4.85 -12.54
CA ARG A 20 40.88 5.38 -13.74
C ARG A 20 41.54 4.74 -14.96
N LYS A 21 40.85 3.74 -15.53
CA LYS A 21 41.08 3.01 -16.81
C LYS A 21 41.17 1.50 -16.64
N ILE A 22 40.21 0.90 -15.94
CA ILE A 22 39.82 -0.49 -16.24
C ILE A 22 38.48 -0.41 -16.97
N ASN A 23 38.50 -0.94 -18.18
CA ASN A 23 37.55 -0.70 -19.24
C ASN A 23 36.26 -1.52 -19.01
N ALA A 24 35.38 -1.06 -18.11
CA ALA A 24 34.08 -1.70 -17.86
C ALA A 24 33.22 -1.77 -19.14
N LYS A 25 33.39 -0.81 -20.06
CA LYS A 25 32.71 -0.82 -21.37
C LYS A 25 33.15 -1.99 -22.27
N GLU A 26 34.41 -2.42 -22.25
CA GLU A 26 34.89 -3.53 -23.09
C GLU A 26 34.52 -4.91 -22.54
N GLN A 27 34.43 -5.07 -21.22
CA GLN A 27 33.97 -6.33 -20.62
C GLN A 27 32.46 -6.51 -20.80
N ILE A 28 31.67 -5.45 -20.66
CA ILE A 28 30.22 -5.48 -20.91
C ILE A 28 29.94 -5.77 -22.39
N PHE A 29 30.69 -5.19 -23.33
CA PHE A 29 30.53 -5.47 -24.77
C PHE A 29 30.93 -6.90 -25.16
N LYS A 30 31.91 -7.50 -24.48
CA LYS A 30 32.30 -8.92 -24.68
C LYS A 30 31.26 -9.91 -24.14
N ILE A 31 30.59 -9.60 -23.04
CA ILE A 31 29.51 -10.43 -22.46
C ILE A 31 28.25 -10.37 -23.35
N ILE A 32 27.93 -9.21 -23.90
CA ILE A 32 26.79 -9.03 -24.82
C ILE A 32 27.00 -9.76 -26.16
N THR A 33 28.24 -9.92 -26.61
CA THR A 33 28.56 -10.54 -27.91
C THR A 33 28.79 -12.05 -27.86
N SER A 34 28.94 -12.67 -26.68
CA SER A 34 29.20 -14.10 -26.53
C SER A 34 27.95 -14.97 -26.46
N GLY A 35 26.75 -14.40 -26.31
CA GLY A 35 25.48 -15.14 -26.28
C GLY A 35 25.36 -16.11 -25.09
N ASP A 36 26.19 -15.96 -24.07
CA ASP A 36 26.23 -16.84 -22.90
C ASP A 36 25.37 -16.22 -21.79
N THR A 37 24.14 -16.71 -21.63
CA THR A 37 23.17 -16.22 -20.64
C THR A 37 23.48 -16.64 -19.21
N SER A 38 24.57 -17.38 -18.99
CA SER A 38 24.89 -17.97 -17.68
C SER A 38 25.57 -17.03 -16.67
N VAL A 39 25.89 -15.78 -17.04
CA VAL A 39 26.45 -14.77 -16.12
C VAL A 39 25.85 -13.39 -16.38
N LEU A 40 24.58 -13.19 -16.01
CA LEU A 40 23.88 -11.91 -16.13
C LEU A 40 23.90 -11.06 -14.85
N ILE A 41 24.74 -11.38 -13.87
CA ILE A 41 24.87 -10.59 -12.65
C ILE A 41 26.19 -9.81 -12.68
N PRO A 42 26.15 -8.47 -12.71
CA PRO A 42 27.33 -7.66 -12.42
C PRO A 42 27.99 -8.16 -11.13
N PRO A 43 29.30 -8.50 -11.12
CA PRO A 43 29.96 -9.13 -9.97
C PRO A 43 29.78 -8.39 -8.63
N HIS A 44 29.57 -7.07 -8.69
CA HIS A 44 29.30 -6.25 -7.52
C HIS A 44 27.96 -6.61 -6.82
N LEU A 45 26.91 -7.01 -7.54
CA LEU A 45 25.61 -7.38 -6.95
C LEU A 45 25.66 -8.71 -6.18
N VAL A 46 26.46 -9.67 -6.66
CA VAL A 46 26.71 -10.94 -5.96
C VAL A 46 27.47 -10.69 -4.65
N GLU A 47 28.47 -9.79 -4.68
CA GLU A 47 29.22 -9.41 -3.50
C GLU A 47 28.36 -8.66 -2.47
N LEU A 48 27.44 -7.79 -2.94
CA LEU A 48 26.52 -7.01 -2.11
C LEU A 48 25.50 -7.91 -1.37
N ALA A 49 24.94 -8.93 -2.04
CA ALA A 49 24.01 -9.89 -1.41
C ALA A 49 24.67 -10.66 -0.25
N GLY A 50 25.96 -10.98 -0.36
CA GLY A 50 26.72 -11.62 0.72
C GLY A 50 26.86 -10.76 1.98
N ARG A 51 26.84 -9.43 1.85
CA ARG A 51 26.99 -8.48 2.97
C ARG A 51 25.67 -8.25 3.73
N LEU A 52 24.52 -8.49 3.09
CA LEU A 52 23.19 -8.25 3.66
C LEU A 52 22.78 -9.21 4.78
N LYS A 53 23.31 -10.44 4.79
CA LYS A 53 23.02 -11.44 5.83
C LYS A 53 23.40 -11.01 7.26
N TYR A 54 24.11 -9.88 7.42
CA TYR A 54 24.64 -9.42 8.70
C TYR A 54 24.32 -7.95 9.03
N ILE A 55 23.49 -7.27 8.23
CA ILE A 55 23.13 -5.86 8.47
C ILE A 55 22.11 -5.77 9.60
N THR A 56 22.48 -5.10 10.69
CA THR A 56 21.55 -4.82 11.81
C THR A 56 20.84 -3.47 11.60
N PRO A 57 19.57 -3.33 12.01
CA PRO A 57 18.67 -2.30 11.46
C PRO A 57 19.00 -0.83 11.79
N LYS A 58 19.97 -0.56 12.67
CA LYS A 58 20.26 0.81 13.15
C LYS A 58 21.70 1.30 12.98
N LYS A 59 22.68 0.40 12.76
CA LYS A 59 24.10 0.78 12.74
C LYS A 59 24.67 0.99 11.33
N ASP A 60 24.05 0.40 10.31
CA ASP A 60 24.58 0.38 8.94
C ASP A 60 23.54 0.86 7.91
N ALA A 61 22.66 1.80 8.28
CA ALA A 61 21.67 2.45 7.40
C ALA A 61 22.29 2.91 6.06
N ASP A 62 23.44 3.59 6.13
CA ASP A 62 24.22 4.03 4.97
C ASP A 62 24.63 2.88 4.03
N ALA A 63 24.92 1.70 4.57
CA ALA A 63 25.29 0.54 3.75
C ALA A 63 24.07 -0.02 3.03
N GLY A 64 22.93 -0.13 3.72
CA GLY A 64 21.65 -0.56 3.14
C GLY A 64 21.20 0.31 1.97
N CYS A 65 21.23 1.64 2.15
CA CYS A 65 20.86 2.59 1.09
C CYS A 65 21.79 2.48 -0.12
N LYS A 66 23.12 2.40 0.09
CA LYS A 66 24.08 2.21 -1.01
C LYS A 66 23.90 0.89 -1.75
N ILE A 67 23.54 -0.19 -1.05
CA ILE A 67 23.26 -1.48 -1.69
C ILE A 67 22.03 -1.35 -2.59
N CYS A 68 20.95 -0.77 -2.08
CA CYS A 68 19.75 -0.49 -2.87
C CYS A 68 20.09 0.36 -4.10
N GLU A 69 20.83 1.46 -3.89
CA GLU A 69 21.16 2.39 -4.98
C GLU A 69 21.95 1.71 -6.09
N ASN A 70 22.98 0.93 -5.76
CA ASN A 70 23.76 0.21 -6.76
C ASN A 70 22.92 -0.84 -7.52
N ALA A 71 22.04 -1.56 -6.82
CA ALA A 71 21.16 -2.55 -7.45
C ALA A 71 20.20 -1.90 -8.44
N VAL A 72 19.52 -0.83 -8.01
CA VAL A 72 18.54 -0.13 -8.83
C VAL A 72 19.21 0.62 -9.98
N ASP A 73 20.36 1.25 -9.77
CA ASP A 73 21.15 1.87 -10.85
C ASP A 73 21.56 0.83 -11.90
N GLY A 74 21.94 -0.37 -11.45
CA GLY A 74 22.22 -1.50 -12.34
C GLY A 74 21.03 -1.89 -13.21
N ILE A 75 19.82 -1.98 -12.62
CA ILE A 75 18.56 -2.27 -13.33
C ILE A 75 18.25 -1.16 -14.34
N ILE A 76 18.30 0.10 -13.92
CA ILE A 76 18.04 1.27 -14.77
C ILE A 76 19.02 1.30 -15.96
N ALA A 77 20.32 1.13 -15.68
CA ALA A 77 21.36 1.16 -16.70
C ALA A 77 21.23 -0.01 -17.69
N LEU A 78 20.86 -1.20 -17.21
CA LEU A 78 20.61 -2.38 -18.04
C LEU A 78 19.46 -2.10 -19.02
N ARG A 79 18.31 -1.62 -18.53
CA ARG A 79 17.18 -1.29 -19.40
C ARG A 79 17.51 -0.16 -20.38
N ARG A 80 18.12 0.93 -19.92
CA ARG A 80 18.54 2.07 -20.76
C ARG A 80 19.62 1.71 -21.78
N SER A 81 20.28 0.55 -21.64
CA SER A 81 21.18 -0.03 -22.65
C SER A 81 20.46 -0.92 -23.67
N ASN A 82 19.13 -0.76 -23.79
CA ASN A 82 18.24 -1.54 -24.68
C ASN A 82 18.15 -3.03 -24.32
N ALA A 83 18.30 -3.41 -23.05
CA ALA A 83 18.01 -4.78 -22.63
C ALA A 83 16.54 -5.13 -22.93
N THR A 84 16.32 -6.32 -23.49
CA THR A 84 14.98 -6.82 -23.82
C THR A 84 14.20 -7.14 -22.55
N ARG A 85 12.87 -7.30 -22.69
CA ARG A 85 11.99 -7.72 -21.60
C ARG A 85 12.48 -9.01 -20.92
N ASP A 86 12.87 -10.00 -21.72
CA ASP A 86 13.31 -11.31 -21.19
C ASP A 86 14.61 -11.19 -20.37
N VAL A 87 15.57 -10.39 -20.85
CA VAL A 87 16.81 -10.12 -20.10
C VAL A 87 16.51 -9.39 -18.78
N MET A 88 15.52 -8.49 -18.77
CA MET A 88 15.09 -7.80 -17.56
C MET A 88 14.40 -8.76 -16.58
N ILE A 89 13.57 -9.68 -17.06
CA ILE A 89 12.94 -10.73 -16.24
C ILE A 89 14.00 -11.60 -15.59
N ASP A 90 15.00 -12.06 -16.36
CA ASP A 90 16.07 -12.89 -15.81
C ASP A 90 16.84 -12.15 -14.71
N CYS A 91 17.18 -10.88 -14.94
CA CYS A 91 17.86 -10.04 -13.95
C CYS A 91 17.02 -9.84 -12.68
N LEU A 92 15.75 -9.43 -12.84
CA LEU A 92 14.83 -9.17 -11.73
C LEU A 92 14.53 -10.44 -10.93
N ASN A 93 14.41 -11.60 -11.58
CA ASN A 93 14.24 -12.88 -10.90
C ASN A 93 15.43 -13.25 -10.04
N HIS A 94 16.66 -13.09 -10.56
CA HIS A 94 17.87 -13.34 -9.77
C HIS A 94 17.94 -12.41 -8.56
N ILE A 95 17.61 -11.12 -8.73
CA ILE A 95 17.55 -10.17 -7.62
C ILE A 95 16.46 -10.59 -6.62
N CYS A 96 15.25 -10.92 -7.07
CA CYS A 96 14.19 -11.36 -6.16
C CYS A 96 14.60 -12.57 -5.32
N VAL A 97 15.19 -13.61 -5.93
CA VAL A 97 15.62 -14.82 -5.21
C VAL A 97 16.77 -14.54 -4.23
N LEU A 98 17.66 -13.61 -4.55
CA LEU A 98 18.78 -13.24 -3.69
C LEU A 98 18.36 -12.45 -2.46
N PHE A 99 17.33 -11.59 -2.59
CA PHE A 99 16.97 -10.62 -1.56
C PHE A 99 15.67 -10.94 -0.80
N THR A 100 14.90 -11.95 -1.24
CA THR A 100 13.62 -12.33 -0.62
C THR A 100 13.56 -13.80 -0.22
N SER A 101 12.58 -14.15 0.61
CA SER A 101 12.25 -15.54 0.96
C SER A 101 11.18 -16.17 0.06
N TRP A 102 10.83 -15.54 -1.06
CA TRP A 102 9.67 -15.94 -1.89
C TRP A 102 9.92 -17.21 -2.72
N GLY A 103 11.16 -17.69 -2.74
CA GLY A 103 11.56 -18.83 -3.56
C GLY A 103 11.48 -18.54 -5.05
N ILE A 104 11.88 -19.53 -5.87
CA ILE A 104 11.94 -19.36 -7.33
C ILE A 104 10.54 -19.14 -7.91
N LYS A 105 9.54 -19.89 -7.46
CA LYS A 105 8.17 -19.82 -7.99
C LYS A 105 7.50 -18.49 -7.67
N GLY A 106 7.55 -18.05 -6.41
CA GLY A 106 7.02 -16.74 -6.00
C GLY A 106 7.69 -15.59 -6.74
N CYS A 107 9.03 -15.60 -6.84
CA CYS A 107 9.77 -14.59 -7.59
C CYS A 107 9.42 -14.57 -9.08
N THR A 108 9.42 -15.74 -9.72
CA THR A 108 9.09 -15.86 -11.16
C THR A 108 7.70 -15.31 -11.44
N GLY A 109 6.72 -15.65 -10.61
CA GLY A 109 5.35 -15.15 -10.73
C GLY A 109 5.27 -13.63 -10.58
N ARG A 110 5.80 -13.08 -9.49
CA ARG A 110 5.76 -11.64 -9.20
C ARG A 110 6.49 -10.82 -10.27
N VAL A 111 7.71 -11.21 -10.64
CA VAL A 111 8.50 -10.51 -11.67
C VAL A 111 7.78 -10.51 -13.01
N ASN A 112 7.19 -11.64 -13.42
CA ASN A 112 6.46 -11.72 -14.69
C ASN A 112 5.27 -10.75 -14.75
N ILE A 113 4.58 -10.56 -13.62
CA ILE A 113 3.43 -9.66 -13.47
C ILE A 113 3.89 -8.19 -13.45
N GLU A 114 4.95 -7.86 -12.71
CA GLU A 114 5.36 -6.46 -12.50
C GLU A 114 6.27 -5.87 -13.58
N THR A 115 6.95 -6.73 -14.37
CA THR A 115 8.01 -6.28 -15.29
C THR A 115 7.53 -5.18 -16.21
N ASP A 116 6.34 -5.30 -16.80
CA ASP A 116 5.85 -4.32 -17.77
C ASP A 116 5.73 -2.92 -17.16
N THR A 117 5.28 -2.82 -15.91
CA THR A 117 5.25 -1.55 -15.15
C THR A 117 6.65 -1.03 -14.88
N ILE A 118 7.58 -1.89 -14.44
CA ILE A 118 8.98 -1.50 -14.19
C ILE A 118 9.61 -0.92 -15.47
N LEU A 119 9.43 -1.61 -16.61
CA LEU A 119 9.95 -1.15 -17.90
C LEU A 119 9.32 0.18 -18.31
N TYR A 120 8.00 0.31 -18.18
CA TYR A 120 7.30 1.54 -18.48
C TYR A 120 7.87 2.72 -17.70
N ILE A 121 8.08 2.57 -16.39
CA ILE A 121 8.62 3.63 -15.52
C ILE A 121 10.02 4.03 -15.98
N ILE A 122 10.92 3.07 -16.22
CA ILE A 122 12.31 3.36 -16.64
C ILE A 122 12.35 4.06 -18.00
N ASP A 123 11.49 3.64 -18.94
CA ASP A 123 11.47 4.16 -20.30
C ASP A 123 10.85 5.57 -20.39
N HIS A 124 9.87 5.88 -19.54
CA HIS A 124 9.13 7.15 -19.60
C HIS A 124 9.59 8.20 -18.58
N ARG A 125 10.40 7.83 -17.60
CA ARG A 125 10.96 8.75 -16.59
C ARG A 125 12.47 8.91 -16.77
N GLN A 126 12.87 9.89 -17.59
CA GLN A 126 14.28 10.09 -18.00
C GLN A 126 15.19 10.57 -16.87
N ASP A 127 14.63 11.31 -15.91
CA ASP A 127 15.27 11.79 -14.68
C ASP A 127 15.22 10.76 -13.53
N LEU A 128 14.75 9.53 -13.78
CA LEU A 128 14.73 8.47 -12.77
C LEU A 128 16.13 8.18 -12.22
N THR A 129 16.23 8.17 -10.89
CA THR A 129 17.44 7.82 -10.12
C THR A 129 17.17 6.66 -9.18
N ALA A 130 18.21 5.89 -8.85
CA ALA A 130 18.11 4.89 -7.82
C ALA A 130 17.84 5.47 -6.42
N ALA A 131 18.40 6.65 -6.11
CA ALA A 131 18.14 7.35 -4.86
C ALA A 131 16.64 7.58 -4.63
N ARG A 132 15.88 7.95 -5.68
CA ARG A 132 14.42 8.13 -5.61
C ARG A 132 13.70 6.84 -5.22
N PHE A 133 14.04 5.71 -5.86
CA PHE A 133 13.48 4.40 -5.48
C PHE A 133 13.78 4.08 -4.02
N CYS A 134 15.06 4.18 -3.64
CA CYS A 134 15.52 3.77 -2.32
C CYS A 134 14.98 4.67 -1.21
N ALA A 135 14.83 5.96 -1.47
CA ALA A 135 14.24 6.92 -0.54
C ALA A 135 12.76 6.70 -0.28
N ILE A 136 12.00 6.13 -1.24
CA ILE A 136 10.59 5.77 -1.05
C ILE A 136 10.49 4.44 -0.30
N TYR A 137 11.13 3.39 -0.85
CA TYR A 137 10.94 2.02 -0.37
C TYR A 137 11.67 1.74 0.96
N PHE A 138 12.83 2.37 1.17
CA PHE A 138 13.66 2.21 2.36
C PHE A 138 13.73 3.47 3.22
N GLN A 139 12.68 4.30 3.19
CA GLN A 139 12.61 5.55 4.00
C GLN A 139 12.80 5.30 5.51
N ASN A 140 12.44 4.12 6.01
CA ASN A 140 12.61 3.73 7.42
C ASN A 140 14.05 3.43 7.80
N TYR A 141 14.86 3.06 6.81
CA TYR A 141 16.29 2.84 6.98
C TYR A 141 17.08 4.14 6.80
N GLY A 142 16.41 5.29 6.64
CA GLY A 142 17.05 6.59 6.51
C GLY A 142 17.55 6.90 5.10
N CYS A 143 17.11 6.17 4.08
CA CYS A 143 17.44 6.52 2.70
C CYS A 143 16.73 7.81 2.30
N GLU A 144 17.45 8.70 1.62
CA GLU A 144 16.98 10.02 1.21
C GLU A 144 17.29 10.26 -0.26
N ASP A 145 16.38 10.94 -0.96
CA ASP A 145 16.63 11.42 -2.32
C ASP A 145 16.96 12.91 -2.23
N PRO A 146 18.22 13.31 -2.50
CA PRO A 146 18.63 14.71 -2.39
C PRO A 146 17.93 15.62 -3.40
N ASN A 147 17.30 15.05 -4.43
CA ASN A 147 16.54 15.78 -5.44
C ASN A 147 15.02 15.60 -5.28
N ALA A 148 14.56 15.05 -4.15
CA ALA A 148 13.14 14.87 -3.91
C ALA A 148 12.38 16.21 -3.96
N ASP A 149 11.28 16.22 -4.70
CA ASP A 149 10.39 17.38 -4.75
C ASP A 149 9.79 17.65 -3.38
N SER A 150 10.08 18.82 -2.82
CA SER A 150 9.39 19.31 -1.63
C SER A 150 8.11 20.03 -2.05
N TRP A 151 6.97 19.40 -1.83
CA TRP A 151 5.65 19.96 -2.12
C TRP A 151 4.84 20.12 -0.83
N SER A 152 3.86 21.03 -0.83
CA SER A 152 2.93 21.21 0.28
C SER A 152 1.54 21.55 -0.21
N ILE A 153 0.51 21.15 0.54
CA ILE A 153 -0.89 21.45 0.23
C ILE A 153 -1.28 22.75 0.95
N PRO A 154 -1.76 23.77 0.22
CA PRO A 154 -2.23 25.01 0.84
C PRO A 154 -3.47 24.76 1.70
N LEU A 155 -3.46 25.27 2.94
CA LEU A 155 -4.56 25.15 3.88
C LEU A 155 -5.28 26.50 4.05
N PRO A 156 -6.62 26.51 4.13
CA PRO A 156 -7.36 27.73 4.47
C PRO A 156 -7.10 28.13 5.93
N PRO A 157 -7.25 29.41 6.29
CA PRO A 157 -7.17 29.85 7.67
C PRO A 157 -8.29 29.23 8.51
N VAL A 158 -8.06 29.06 9.82
CA VAL A 158 -9.11 28.64 10.76
C VAL A 158 -10.19 29.73 10.84
N PRO A 159 -11.49 29.41 10.68
CA PRO A 159 -12.55 30.41 10.77
C PRO A 159 -12.58 31.09 12.15
N THR A 160 -12.74 32.41 12.16
CA THR A 160 -12.83 33.21 13.40
C THR A 160 -14.20 33.08 14.10
N THR A 161 -15.24 32.72 13.35
CA THR A 161 -16.59 32.48 13.87
C THR A 161 -16.95 31.02 13.76
N ARG A 162 -17.07 30.36 14.92
CA ARG A 162 -17.51 28.96 14.99
C ARG A 162 -19.02 28.90 14.78
N THR A 163 -19.46 28.30 13.68
CA THR A 163 -20.88 27.96 13.48
C THR A 163 -21.25 26.89 14.51
N GLN A 164 -21.77 27.32 15.66
CA GLN A 164 -22.36 26.38 16.61
C GLN A 164 -23.67 25.86 16.01
N ARG A 165 -23.67 24.60 15.57
CA ARG A 165 -24.94 23.90 15.33
C ARG A 165 -25.66 23.74 16.66
N LYS A 166 -26.97 24.00 16.67
CA LYS A 166 -27.84 23.48 17.71
C LYS A 166 -27.72 21.97 17.70
N HIS A 167 -27.45 21.37 18.87
CA HIS A 167 -27.49 19.92 19.05
C HIS A 167 -28.76 19.38 18.37
N GLN A 168 -28.60 18.48 17.40
CA GLN A 168 -29.76 17.75 16.91
C GLN A 168 -30.11 16.72 17.98
N THR A 169 -31.35 16.73 18.42
CA THR A 169 -31.88 15.75 19.37
C THR A 169 -32.12 14.44 18.63
N GLY A 170 -31.05 13.79 18.19
CA GLY A 170 -31.06 12.38 17.84
C GLY A 170 -31.23 11.57 19.12
N THR A 171 -32.14 10.60 19.11
CA THR A 171 -32.24 9.59 20.17
C THR A 171 -31.66 8.29 19.61
N GLY A 172 -30.87 7.55 20.40
CA GLY A 172 -30.19 6.32 19.99
C GLY A 172 -28.75 6.51 19.47
N ASN A 173 -28.01 5.42 19.32
CA ASN A 173 -26.68 5.37 18.70
C ASN A 173 -26.82 4.98 17.22
N ILE A 174 -25.82 5.30 16.39
CA ILE A 174 -25.65 4.70 15.06
C ILE A 174 -24.64 3.57 15.21
N GLN A 175 -25.01 2.35 14.78
CA GLN A 175 -24.06 1.25 14.73
C GLN A 175 -23.37 1.16 13.37
N ILE A 176 -22.06 1.13 13.41
CA ILE A 176 -21.19 1.06 12.24
C ILE A 176 -20.47 -0.28 12.27
N LEU A 177 -20.76 -1.14 11.30
CA LEU A 177 -19.94 -2.33 11.05
C LEU A 177 -18.75 -1.94 10.20
N GLN A 178 -17.54 -2.29 10.61
CA GLN A 178 -16.36 -2.26 9.76
C GLN A 178 -15.93 -3.67 9.37
N ILE A 179 -15.83 -3.90 8.07
CA ILE A 179 -15.25 -5.09 7.46
C ILE A 179 -14.03 -4.65 6.66
N THR A 180 -12.91 -5.36 6.83
CA THR A 180 -11.64 -5.03 6.17
C THR A 180 -10.79 -6.27 5.97
N ASP A 181 -9.92 -6.26 4.96
CA ASP A 181 -8.88 -7.27 4.75
C ASP A 181 -9.48 -8.69 4.74
N VAL A 182 -10.42 -8.91 3.81
CA VAL A 182 -11.16 -10.17 3.65
C VAL A 182 -10.28 -11.25 3.04
N HIS A 183 -9.44 -10.87 2.08
CA HIS A 183 -8.52 -11.74 1.33
C HIS A 183 -9.12 -13.11 1.03
N LEU A 184 -10.10 -13.13 0.13
CA LEU A 184 -10.62 -14.36 -0.42
C LEU A 184 -9.50 -15.05 -1.22
N ASP A 185 -9.18 -16.27 -0.83
CA ASP A 185 -8.42 -17.22 -1.65
C ASP A 185 -9.38 -18.19 -2.34
N PRO A 186 -9.63 -18.01 -3.67
CA PRO A 186 -10.48 -18.90 -4.42
C PRO A 186 -9.96 -20.34 -4.51
N LEU A 187 -8.69 -20.58 -4.17
CA LEU A 187 -8.04 -21.88 -4.24
C LEU A 187 -7.82 -22.54 -2.88
N TYR A 188 -8.25 -21.91 -1.79
CA TYR A 188 -8.12 -22.49 -0.47
C TYR A 188 -8.76 -23.88 -0.43
N SER A 189 -8.00 -24.87 -0.02
CA SER A 189 -8.41 -26.27 0.05
C SER A 189 -8.17 -26.83 1.45
N PRO A 190 -9.24 -27.11 2.23
CA PRO A 190 -9.10 -27.79 3.52
C PRO A 190 -8.31 -29.09 3.41
N GLY A 191 -7.45 -29.35 4.39
CA GLY A 191 -6.57 -30.52 4.45
C GLY A 191 -5.31 -30.45 3.58
N SER A 192 -5.14 -29.39 2.77
CA SER A 192 -3.91 -29.16 2.00
C SER A 192 -2.73 -28.76 2.89
N ASN A 193 -1.53 -28.61 2.33
CA ASN A 193 -0.37 -28.24 3.13
C ASN A 193 -0.39 -26.75 3.54
N SER A 194 -0.50 -26.47 4.84
CA SER A 194 -0.40 -25.11 5.38
C SER A 194 1.05 -24.67 5.65
N LYS A 195 2.01 -25.60 5.65
CA LYS A 195 3.46 -25.35 5.82
C LYS A 195 4.23 -25.57 4.52
N CYS A 196 3.91 -24.77 3.51
CA CYS A 196 4.60 -24.77 2.22
C CYS A 196 5.76 -23.75 2.19
N SER A 197 6.56 -23.77 1.13
CA SER A 197 7.67 -22.82 0.90
C SER A 197 7.28 -21.63 0.00
N GLU A 198 6.00 -21.49 -0.30
CA GLU A 198 5.48 -20.44 -1.18
C GLU A 198 5.03 -19.23 -0.36
N PRO A 199 4.88 -18.03 -0.97
CA PRO A 199 4.39 -16.84 -0.27
C PRO A 199 2.95 -16.97 0.28
N LEU A 200 2.16 -17.91 -0.28
CA LEU A 200 0.82 -18.27 0.19
C LEU A 200 0.65 -19.79 0.12
N CYS A 201 0.14 -20.39 1.20
CA CYS A 201 -0.10 -21.83 1.34
C CYS A 201 -1.61 -22.14 1.41
N CYS A 202 -1.98 -23.34 1.86
CA CYS A 202 -3.37 -23.80 1.98
C CYS A 202 -4.15 -23.97 0.67
N GLU A 203 -3.51 -23.83 -0.49
CA GLU A 203 -4.15 -24.09 -1.79
C GLU A 203 -4.08 -25.57 -2.23
N SER A 204 -2.96 -26.24 -1.92
CA SER A 204 -2.67 -27.59 -2.46
C SER A 204 -1.53 -28.30 -1.69
N GLY A 205 -1.19 -29.51 -2.13
CA GLY A 205 -0.10 -30.31 -1.57
C GLY A 205 -0.54 -31.19 -0.41
N THR A 206 0.28 -32.20 -0.11
CA THR A 206 0.05 -33.13 1.01
C THR A 206 0.85 -32.64 2.22
N PRO A 207 0.20 -32.43 3.38
CA PRO A 207 0.91 -32.02 4.59
C PRO A 207 1.83 -33.15 5.08
N ALA A 208 2.99 -32.77 5.64
CA ALA A 208 3.95 -33.75 6.14
C ALA A 208 3.45 -34.44 7.43
N ASN A 209 2.76 -33.68 8.28
CA ASN A 209 2.13 -34.15 9.51
C ASN A 209 0.65 -33.74 9.52
N ALA A 210 -0.16 -34.39 10.35
CA ALA A 210 -1.59 -34.09 10.44
C ALA A 210 -1.86 -32.65 10.91
N GLU A 211 -0.97 -32.09 11.74
CA GLU A 211 -1.06 -30.73 12.27
C GLU A 211 -0.71 -29.64 11.23
N ASP A 212 -0.06 -30.02 10.12
CA ASP A 212 0.28 -29.11 9.01
C ASP A 212 -0.83 -29.07 7.94
N ALA A 213 -1.96 -29.73 8.19
CA ALA A 213 -3.11 -29.75 7.31
C ALA A 213 -3.94 -28.47 7.50
N ALA A 214 -4.22 -27.77 6.40
CA ALA A 214 -5.03 -26.57 6.37
C ALA A 214 -6.40 -26.81 7.03
N GLY A 215 -6.76 -25.96 7.99
CA GLY A 215 -8.06 -26.03 8.67
C GLY A 215 -9.25 -25.92 7.72
N TYR A 216 -10.44 -26.32 8.17
CA TYR A 216 -11.65 -26.11 7.37
C TYR A 216 -12.00 -24.62 7.28
N TRP A 217 -11.97 -23.90 8.40
CA TRP A 217 -12.41 -22.50 8.48
C TRP A 217 -11.32 -21.46 8.15
N GLY A 218 -10.08 -21.89 7.92
CA GLY A 218 -8.90 -21.02 7.88
C GLY A 218 -7.74 -21.66 8.63
N ASP A 219 -6.55 -21.07 8.50
CA ASP A 219 -5.33 -21.58 9.12
C ASP A 219 -4.44 -20.41 9.59
N TYR A 220 -3.76 -20.57 10.73
CA TYR A 220 -2.85 -19.56 11.27
C TYR A 220 -1.50 -19.47 10.54
N ALA A 221 -1.24 -20.33 9.56
CA ALA A 221 -0.08 -20.22 8.67
C ALA A 221 -0.21 -19.03 7.70
N VAL A 222 0.67 -19.00 6.69
CA VAL A 222 0.62 -18.03 5.58
C VAL A 222 -0.52 -18.40 4.63
N CYS A 223 -1.75 -18.28 5.10
CA CYS A 223 -2.96 -18.66 4.40
C CYS A 223 -4.03 -17.57 4.50
N ASP A 224 -4.78 -17.44 3.42
CA ASP A 224 -5.92 -16.55 3.29
C ASP A 224 -7.23 -17.32 3.51
N MET A 225 -8.36 -16.68 3.24
CA MET A 225 -9.67 -17.19 3.68
C MET A 225 -10.39 -17.99 2.59
N PRO A 226 -10.95 -19.17 2.92
CA PRO A 226 -11.85 -19.84 2.01
C PRO A 226 -13.21 -19.14 1.95
N TRP A 227 -13.87 -19.28 0.80
CA TRP A 227 -15.19 -18.71 0.54
C TRP A 227 -16.23 -19.04 1.61
N HIS A 228 -16.31 -20.30 2.05
CA HIS A 228 -17.33 -20.71 3.02
C HIS A 228 -17.15 -20.09 4.40
N THR A 229 -15.93 -19.67 4.78
CA THR A 229 -15.75 -18.90 6.02
C THR A 229 -16.23 -17.47 5.85
N ILE A 230 -15.95 -16.85 4.70
CA ILE A 230 -16.43 -15.50 4.39
C ILE A 230 -17.95 -15.47 4.39
N ASP A 231 -18.59 -16.39 3.66
CA ASP A 231 -20.05 -16.54 3.59
C ASP A 231 -20.65 -16.78 5.00
N ASN A 232 -20.07 -17.71 5.78
CA ASN A 232 -20.56 -18.01 7.12
C ASN A 232 -20.44 -16.82 8.08
N MET A 233 -19.33 -16.07 8.05
CA MET A 233 -19.18 -14.91 8.92
C MET A 233 -20.16 -13.80 8.57
N MET A 234 -20.41 -13.54 7.28
CA MET A 234 -21.43 -12.58 6.85
C MET A 234 -22.81 -12.96 7.40
N ASP A 235 -23.17 -14.25 7.36
CA ASP A 235 -24.38 -14.78 7.99
C ASP A 235 -24.39 -14.61 9.52
N GLN A 236 -23.26 -14.86 10.20
CA GLN A 236 -23.15 -14.64 11.65
C GLN A 236 -23.30 -13.17 12.02
N ILE A 237 -22.68 -12.25 11.27
CA ILE A 237 -22.81 -10.81 11.50
C ILE A 237 -24.28 -10.41 11.38
N LYS A 238 -24.93 -10.78 10.27
CA LYS A 238 -26.35 -10.49 10.03
C LYS A 238 -27.26 -11.03 11.13
N LYS A 239 -26.98 -12.23 11.62
CA LYS A 239 -27.79 -12.90 12.65
C LYS A 239 -27.62 -12.28 14.04
N ASN A 240 -26.41 -11.84 14.38
CA ASN A 240 -26.09 -11.40 15.74
C ASN A 240 -26.20 -9.88 15.92
N HIS A 241 -26.19 -9.11 14.83
CA HIS A 241 -26.14 -7.65 14.84
C HIS A 241 -27.20 -7.05 13.88
N GLU A 242 -28.48 -7.20 14.25
CA GLU A 242 -29.61 -6.73 13.43
C GLU A 242 -29.72 -5.19 13.39
N ASP A 243 -29.08 -4.51 14.35
CA ASP A 243 -29.10 -3.07 14.61
C ASP A 243 -28.02 -2.26 13.87
N ILE A 244 -27.16 -2.91 13.09
CA ILE A 244 -26.19 -2.23 12.21
C ILE A 244 -26.91 -1.23 11.30
N ASP A 245 -26.50 0.04 11.29
CA ASP A 245 -27.10 1.07 10.44
C ASP A 245 -26.36 1.22 9.11
N ILE A 246 -25.03 1.24 9.17
CA ILE A 246 -24.14 1.46 8.01
C ILE A 246 -22.93 0.55 8.07
N ILE A 247 -22.35 0.27 6.91
CA ILE A 247 -21.18 -0.61 6.78
C ILE A 247 -20.02 0.17 6.15
N TYR A 248 -18.87 0.18 6.82
CA TYR A 248 -17.60 0.60 6.25
C TYR A 248 -16.86 -0.63 5.74
N PHE A 249 -16.57 -0.64 4.44
CA PHE A 249 -15.82 -1.73 3.82
C PHE A 249 -14.45 -1.21 3.40
N THR A 250 -13.42 -1.47 4.21
CA THR A 250 -12.10 -0.84 4.06
C THR A 250 -11.09 -1.60 3.20
N GLY A 251 -11.55 -2.32 2.17
CA GLY A 251 -10.70 -2.85 1.11
C GLY A 251 -10.03 -4.20 1.41
N ASP A 252 -9.15 -4.62 0.51
CA ASP A 252 -8.40 -5.88 0.51
C ASP A 252 -9.26 -7.14 0.40
N ILE A 253 -9.84 -7.30 -0.79
CA ILE A 253 -10.68 -8.43 -1.19
C ILE A 253 -9.85 -9.59 -1.72
N VAL A 254 -8.81 -9.28 -2.51
CA VAL A 254 -8.01 -10.26 -3.25
C VAL A 254 -6.92 -10.85 -2.34
N SER A 255 -6.67 -12.15 -2.45
CA SER A 255 -5.63 -12.84 -1.66
C SER A 255 -4.21 -12.28 -1.85
N HIS A 256 -3.32 -12.68 -0.94
CA HIS A 256 -1.87 -12.46 -0.99
C HIS A 256 -1.17 -13.26 -2.08
N ARG A 257 -1.91 -13.92 -2.98
CA ARG A 257 -1.41 -14.62 -4.16
C ARG A 257 -0.91 -13.68 -5.26
N THR A 258 -0.33 -12.54 -4.88
CA THR A 258 0.08 -11.44 -5.77
C THR A 258 1.09 -11.83 -6.85
N TYR A 259 1.72 -13.00 -6.71
CA TYR A 259 2.61 -13.60 -7.70
C TYR A 259 1.87 -14.40 -8.80
N ALA A 260 0.55 -14.58 -8.70
CA ALA A 260 -0.25 -15.37 -9.63
C ALA A 260 -1.69 -14.84 -9.79
N THR A 261 -1.92 -13.54 -9.60
CA THR A 261 -3.22 -12.89 -9.89
C THR A 261 -3.37 -12.57 -11.38
N THR A 262 -4.58 -12.20 -11.80
CA THR A 262 -4.88 -11.64 -13.12
C THR A 262 -5.96 -10.58 -12.99
N VAL A 263 -6.07 -9.67 -13.97
CA VAL A 263 -7.17 -8.68 -14.01
C VAL A 263 -8.53 -9.37 -13.92
N GLN A 264 -8.77 -10.40 -14.73
CA GLN A 264 -10.04 -11.13 -14.74
C GLN A 264 -10.34 -11.78 -13.38
N GLY A 265 -9.38 -12.49 -12.78
CA GLY A 265 -9.57 -13.13 -11.49
C GLY A 265 -9.86 -12.13 -10.37
N ASN A 266 -9.19 -10.96 -10.37
CA ASN A 266 -9.47 -9.89 -9.43
C ASN A 266 -10.88 -9.33 -9.64
N GLN A 267 -11.30 -9.07 -10.89
CA GLN A 267 -12.67 -8.62 -11.20
C GLN A 267 -13.73 -9.60 -10.68
N GLU A 268 -13.55 -10.90 -10.92
CA GLU A 268 -14.48 -11.94 -10.46
C GLU A 268 -14.56 -11.99 -8.92
N THR A 269 -13.42 -11.93 -8.23
CA THR A 269 -13.35 -11.95 -6.76
C THR A 269 -14.02 -10.71 -6.14
N ILE A 270 -13.75 -9.52 -6.69
CA ILE A 270 -14.33 -8.25 -6.25
C ILE A 270 -15.85 -8.27 -6.41
N LYS A 271 -16.35 -8.67 -7.59
CA LYS A 271 -17.79 -8.78 -7.85
C LYS A 271 -18.47 -9.77 -6.92
N LEU A 272 -17.87 -10.94 -6.75
CA LEU A 272 -18.42 -11.99 -5.88
C LEU A 272 -18.60 -11.50 -4.44
N LEU A 273 -17.64 -10.76 -3.89
CA LEU A 273 -17.75 -10.22 -2.53
C LEU A 273 -18.77 -9.08 -2.44
N PHE A 274 -18.81 -8.17 -3.41
CA PHE A 274 -19.81 -7.10 -3.40
C PHE A 274 -21.24 -7.63 -3.56
N GLU A 275 -21.45 -8.65 -4.39
CA GLU A 275 -22.73 -9.36 -4.47
C GLU A 275 -23.10 -10.07 -3.17
N LEU A 276 -22.11 -10.61 -2.43
CA LEU A 276 -22.34 -11.17 -1.10
C LEU A 276 -22.78 -10.09 -0.11
N LEU A 277 -22.10 -8.96 -0.07
CA LEU A 277 -22.45 -7.85 0.81
C LEU A 277 -23.86 -7.33 0.52
N GLU A 278 -24.22 -7.13 -0.76
CA GLU A 278 -25.54 -6.69 -1.18
C GLU A 278 -26.65 -7.68 -0.78
N ARG A 279 -26.47 -8.99 -1.00
CA ARG A 279 -27.49 -9.98 -0.63
C ARG A 279 -27.62 -10.17 0.88
N THR A 280 -26.51 -10.04 1.61
CA THR A 280 -26.52 -10.22 3.06
C THR A 280 -27.19 -9.03 3.74
N PHE A 281 -26.89 -7.82 3.29
CA PHE A 281 -27.37 -6.57 3.88
C PHE A 281 -28.16 -5.70 2.87
N PRO A 282 -29.31 -6.16 2.34
CA PRO A 282 -30.01 -5.50 1.24
C PRO A 282 -30.57 -4.12 1.60
N ASP A 283 -30.84 -3.87 2.89
CA ASP A 283 -31.40 -2.61 3.39
C ASP A 283 -30.34 -1.68 4.02
N LYS A 284 -29.05 -2.02 3.89
CA LYS A 284 -27.94 -1.25 4.48
C LYS A 284 -27.07 -0.64 3.39
N THR A 285 -26.59 0.56 3.64
CA THR A 285 -25.63 1.22 2.73
C THR A 285 -24.22 0.79 3.10
N VAL A 286 -23.49 0.27 2.11
CA VAL A 286 -22.05 0.01 2.23
C VAL A 286 -21.29 1.22 1.70
N TYR A 287 -20.30 1.68 2.45
CA TYR A 287 -19.35 2.70 2.06
C TYR A 287 -17.98 2.05 1.84
N PRO A 288 -17.72 1.54 0.61
CA PRO A 288 -16.49 0.84 0.29
C PRO A 288 -15.35 1.81 -0.02
N ILE A 289 -14.12 1.34 0.16
CA ILE A 289 -12.90 1.95 -0.37
C ILE A 289 -12.00 0.86 -0.98
N LEU A 290 -10.93 1.29 -1.66
CA LEU A 290 -9.93 0.41 -2.27
C LEU A 290 -8.82 0.06 -1.27
N GLY A 291 -8.43 -1.21 -1.23
CA GLY A 291 -7.21 -1.68 -0.60
C GLY A 291 -6.02 -1.77 -1.57
N ASN A 292 -4.89 -2.28 -1.11
CA ASN A 292 -3.71 -2.43 -1.98
C ASN A 292 -3.75 -3.72 -2.82
N HIS A 293 -4.61 -4.70 -2.50
CA HIS A 293 -4.66 -5.98 -3.21
C HIS A 293 -5.63 -6.03 -4.40
N GLU A 294 -6.56 -5.08 -4.55
CA GLU A 294 -7.47 -5.02 -5.70
C GLU A 294 -6.80 -4.94 -7.09
N PRO A 295 -5.73 -4.15 -7.33
CA PRO A 295 -5.14 -4.01 -8.65
C PRO A 295 -4.35 -5.25 -9.08
N HIS A 296 -4.03 -5.29 -10.37
CA HIS A 296 -3.10 -6.24 -10.96
C HIS A 296 -2.12 -5.45 -11.84
N PRO A 297 -0.81 -5.42 -11.51
CA PRO A 297 -0.17 -6.01 -10.32
C PRO A 297 -0.74 -5.47 -8.99
N GLY A 298 -0.61 -6.26 -7.91
CA GLY A 298 -0.96 -5.78 -6.56
C GLY A 298 -0.16 -4.52 -6.19
N ASP A 299 -0.69 -3.71 -5.28
CA ASP A 299 -0.15 -2.43 -4.80
C ASP A 299 -0.12 -1.28 -5.82
N PHE A 300 -0.18 -1.59 -7.12
CA PHE A 300 0.17 -0.65 -8.16
C PHE A 300 -1.05 0.14 -8.59
N TYR A 301 -1.11 1.41 -8.22
CA TYR A 301 -2.12 2.36 -8.69
C TYR A 301 -1.48 3.38 -9.62
N SER A 302 -1.73 3.24 -10.93
CA SER A 302 -1.12 4.08 -11.95
C SER A 302 -1.68 5.51 -11.90
N PRO A 303 -0.84 6.55 -12.05
CA PRO A 303 -1.31 7.93 -12.10
C PRO A 303 -2.07 8.23 -13.40
N HIS A 304 -2.85 9.31 -13.38
CA HIS A 304 -3.72 9.71 -14.50
C HIS A 304 -3.01 10.03 -15.83
N ASP A 305 -1.70 10.28 -15.80
CA ASP A 305 -0.90 10.57 -17.00
C ASP A 305 -0.42 9.30 -17.72
N VAL A 306 -0.58 8.13 -17.10
CA VAL A 306 -0.46 6.84 -17.80
C VAL A 306 -1.70 6.67 -18.70
N PRO A 307 -1.55 6.52 -20.02
CA PRO A 307 -2.69 6.37 -20.92
C PRO A 307 -3.57 5.18 -20.54
N THR A 308 -4.88 5.37 -20.53
CA THR A 308 -5.85 4.30 -20.19
C THR A 308 -5.83 3.12 -21.18
N SER A 309 -5.31 3.33 -22.40
CA SER A 309 -5.07 2.27 -23.39
C SER A 309 -3.83 1.42 -23.10
N SER A 310 -2.99 1.84 -22.14
CA SER A 310 -1.78 1.11 -21.75
C SER A 310 -2.14 -0.11 -20.90
N ASN A 311 -1.44 -1.22 -21.11
CA ASN A 311 -1.64 -2.45 -20.36
C ASN A 311 -1.22 -2.34 -18.87
N VAL A 312 -0.44 -1.32 -18.51
CA VAL A 312 -0.02 -1.04 -17.13
C VAL A 312 -0.95 -0.06 -16.41
N SER A 313 -1.99 0.44 -17.09
CA SER A 313 -2.99 1.33 -16.48
C SER A 313 -3.92 0.56 -15.56
N THR A 314 -4.21 1.13 -14.40
CA THR A 314 -5.19 0.58 -13.43
C THR A 314 -6.58 1.20 -13.57
N GLN A 315 -6.87 1.89 -14.67
CA GLN A 315 -8.19 2.48 -14.92
C GLN A 315 -9.31 1.43 -14.93
N TRP A 316 -9.02 0.21 -15.40
CA TRP A 316 -9.99 -0.89 -15.41
C TRP A 316 -10.60 -1.15 -14.02
N LEU A 317 -9.80 -0.98 -12.95
CA LEU A 317 -10.24 -1.18 -11.58
C LEU A 317 -11.13 -0.02 -11.13
N LEU A 318 -10.74 1.22 -11.44
CA LEU A 318 -11.53 2.41 -11.12
C LEU A 318 -12.90 2.37 -11.82
N ASP A 319 -12.94 1.93 -13.07
CA ASP A 319 -14.18 1.75 -13.82
C ASP A 319 -15.04 0.62 -13.24
N LEU A 320 -14.43 -0.52 -12.89
CA LEU A 320 -15.12 -1.63 -12.21
C LEU A 320 -15.77 -1.16 -10.91
N VAL A 321 -15.02 -0.53 -10.02
CA VAL A 321 -15.55 -0.15 -8.70
C VAL A 321 -16.54 1.01 -8.80
N ALA A 322 -16.42 1.89 -9.79
CA ALA A 322 -17.44 2.88 -10.06
C ALA A 322 -18.80 2.22 -10.37
N ASP A 323 -18.79 1.18 -11.22
CA ASP A 323 -19.99 0.43 -11.55
C ASP A 323 -20.51 -0.38 -10.35
N GLU A 324 -19.64 -1.13 -9.65
CA GLU A 324 -20.04 -1.95 -8.50
C GLU A 324 -20.54 -1.11 -7.31
N TRP A 325 -19.88 0.02 -7.00
CA TRP A 325 -20.27 0.88 -5.89
C TRP A 325 -21.51 1.73 -6.18
N SER A 326 -21.96 1.81 -7.44
CA SER A 326 -23.21 2.50 -7.81
C SER A 326 -24.45 1.88 -7.17
N ARG A 327 -24.35 0.64 -6.68
CA ARG A 327 -25.37 -0.05 -5.87
C ARG A 327 -25.70 0.70 -4.58
N TRP A 328 -24.72 1.40 -4.00
CA TRP A 328 -24.85 2.09 -2.70
C TRP A 328 -24.61 3.59 -2.77
N LEU A 329 -23.77 4.05 -3.69
CA LEU A 329 -23.29 5.42 -3.74
C LEU A 329 -24.08 6.28 -4.75
N PRO A 330 -24.30 7.57 -4.44
CA PRO A 330 -25.00 8.46 -5.36
C PRO A 330 -24.18 8.72 -6.64
N ASN A 331 -24.87 9.00 -7.75
CA ASN A 331 -24.24 9.34 -9.04
C ASN A 331 -23.22 10.49 -8.95
N ALA A 332 -23.37 11.41 -8.00
CA ALA A 332 -22.42 12.50 -7.79
C ALA A 332 -21.01 12.04 -7.38
N ALA A 333 -20.87 10.85 -6.78
CA ALA A 333 -19.58 10.26 -6.39
C ALA A 333 -18.82 9.66 -7.59
N GLN A 334 -19.53 9.31 -8.68
CA GLN A 334 -18.98 8.54 -9.80
C GLN A 334 -17.77 9.21 -10.47
N THR A 335 -17.78 10.53 -10.58
CA THR A 335 -16.69 11.29 -11.22
C THR A 335 -15.36 11.09 -10.47
N THR A 336 -15.35 11.24 -9.15
CA THR A 336 -14.10 11.10 -8.37
C THR A 336 -13.68 9.65 -8.20
N ILE A 337 -14.65 8.72 -8.16
CA ILE A 337 -14.35 7.28 -8.16
C ILE A 337 -13.63 6.89 -9.45
N LYS A 338 -14.14 7.28 -10.62
CA LYS A 338 -13.49 7.02 -11.91
C LYS A 338 -12.16 7.75 -12.08
N GLN A 339 -11.99 8.91 -11.44
CA GLN A 339 -10.75 9.67 -11.48
C GLN A 339 -9.63 9.04 -10.67
N GLY A 340 -9.91 8.54 -9.46
CA GLY A 340 -8.85 8.05 -8.56
C GLY A 340 -9.31 7.15 -7.42
N GLY A 341 -10.55 6.68 -7.43
CA GLY A 341 -11.07 5.74 -6.44
C GLY A 341 -11.40 6.35 -5.08
N PHE A 342 -11.60 7.66 -5.02
CA PHE A 342 -11.99 8.41 -3.82
C PHE A 342 -13.33 9.12 -4.01
N TYR A 343 -14.05 9.42 -2.94
CA TYR A 343 -15.34 10.11 -3.00
C TYR A 343 -15.77 10.73 -1.68
N THR A 344 -16.82 11.54 -1.73
CA THR A 344 -17.54 12.00 -0.55
C THR A 344 -19.04 11.79 -0.70
N VAL A 345 -19.71 11.56 0.41
CA VAL A 345 -21.16 11.42 0.48
C VAL A 345 -21.69 12.08 1.75
N LEU A 346 -22.74 12.89 1.61
CA LEU A 346 -23.51 13.37 2.74
C LEU A 346 -24.48 12.26 3.14
N VAL A 347 -24.17 11.54 4.22
CA VAL A 347 -24.99 10.42 4.72
C VAL A 347 -26.34 10.93 5.17
N LYS A 348 -26.34 12.03 5.93
CA LYS A 348 -27.53 12.75 6.38
C LYS A 348 -27.15 14.18 6.79
N PRO A 349 -28.12 15.09 7.00
CA PRO A 349 -27.83 16.49 7.31
C PRO A 349 -26.87 16.70 8.49
N GLY A 350 -25.61 17.06 8.20
CA GLY A 350 -24.57 17.27 9.21
C GLY A 350 -23.58 16.14 9.40
N PHE A 351 -23.71 15.04 8.68
CA PHE A 351 -22.77 13.92 8.74
C PHE A 351 -22.35 13.49 7.34
N ARG A 352 -21.04 13.54 7.09
CA ARG A 352 -20.41 13.27 5.81
C ARG A 352 -19.36 12.18 5.99
N ILE A 353 -19.28 11.32 4.98
CA ILE A 353 -18.15 10.40 4.81
C ILE A 353 -17.25 10.93 3.70
N ILE A 354 -15.95 10.85 3.92
CA ILE A 354 -14.92 11.06 2.91
C ILE A 354 -14.12 9.76 2.81
N ALA A 355 -14.16 9.14 1.64
CA ALA A 355 -13.44 7.92 1.30
C ALA A 355 -12.21 8.28 0.47
N LEU A 356 -11.03 7.87 0.96
CA LEU A 356 -9.74 8.09 0.30
C LEU A 356 -9.24 6.82 -0.35
N ASN A 357 -8.57 6.98 -1.49
CA ASN A 357 -7.64 6.00 -2.01
C ASN A 357 -6.27 6.25 -1.38
N SER A 358 -6.00 5.64 -0.23
CA SER A 358 -4.72 5.75 0.47
C SER A 358 -3.57 5.01 -0.24
N ASN A 359 -3.84 4.16 -1.22
CA ASN A 359 -2.79 3.42 -1.95
C ASN A 359 -1.88 4.34 -2.77
N VAL A 360 -2.32 5.57 -3.03
CA VAL A 360 -1.49 6.59 -3.68
C VAL A 360 -0.40 7.16 -2.78
N CYS A 361 -0.37 6.82 -1.49
CA CYS A 361 0.75 7.11 -0.59
C CYS A 361 1.65 5.90 -0.34
N PHE A 362 1.16 4.68 -0.64
CA PHE A 362 1.70 3.43 -0.10
C PHE A 362 3.09 3.15 -0.66
N THR A 363 4.09 2.93 0.18
CA THR A 363 5.49 2.78 -0.22
C THR A 363 5.74 1.60 -1.18
N SER A 364 4.88 0.58 -1.18
CA SER A 364 4.94 -0.52 -2.15
C SER A 364 4.30 -0.21 -3.50
N ASN A 365 3.57 0.91 -3.64
CA ASN A 365 3.07 1.37 -4.92
C ASN A 365 4.23 1.94 -5.76
N LEU A 366 4.76 1.12 -6.67
CA LEU A 366 5.94 1.46 -7.48
C LEU A 366 5.74 2.73 -8.33
N TRP A 367 4.49 3.09 -8.65
CA TRP A 367 4.18 4.30 -9.40
C TRP A 367 4.60 5.60 -8.69
N LEU A 368 4.80 5.58 -7.37
CA LEU A 368 5.35 6.73 -6.64
C LEU A 368 6.73 7.17 -7.13
N ILE A 369 7.48 6.23 -7.68
CA ILE A 369 8.78 6.53 -8.28
C ILE A 369 8.61 7.31 -9.59
N TYR A 370 7.51 7.07 -10.31
CA TYR A 370 7.17 7.78 -11.52
C TYR A 370 6.54 9.15 -11.22
N ALA A 371 5.55 9.20 -10.31
CA ALA A 371 4.90 10.43 -9.86
C ALA A 371 4.40 10.29 -8.41
N ASN A 372 4.78 11.23 -7.54
CA ASN A 372 4.43 11.22 -6.10
C ASN A 372 3.99 12.60 -5.55
N ILE A 373 3.68 13.55 -6.43
CA ILE A 373 3.14 14.85 -6.03
C ILE A 373 1.62 14.76 -6.11
N ASP A 374 0.98 14.75 -4.93
CA ASP A 374 -0.49 14.70 -4.73
C ASP A 374 -1.25 13.98 -5.86
N THR A 375 -1.00 12.67 -6.02
CA THR A 375 -1.56 11.87 -7.10
C THR A 375 -3.08 12.03 -7.17
N PHE A 376 -3.60 12.31 -8.38
CA PHE A 376 -4.99 12.67 -8.68
C PHE A 376 -5.51 13.98 -8.05
N GLY A 377 -4.64 14.77 -7.40
CA GLY A 377 -5.02 15.95 -6.63
C GLY A 377 -5.84 15.62 -5.39
N GLN A 378 -5.68 14.40 -4.84
CA GLN A 378 -6.55 13.88 -3.79
C GLN A 378 -6.47 14.69 -2.49
N LEU A 379 -5.29 15.08 -2.02
CA LEU A 379 -5.16 15.88 -0.80
C LEU A 379 -5.67 17.30 -1.02
N GLN A 380 -5.43 17.89 -2.19
CA GLN A 380 -6.01 19.19 -2.53
C GLN A 380 -7.54 19.14 -2.60
N TRP A 381 -8.11 18.06 -3.15
CA TRP A 381 -9.54 17.79 -3.15
C TRP A 381 -10.09 17.62 -1.73
N LEU A 382 -9.39 16.85 -0.88
CA LEU A 382 -9.75 16.62 0.52
C LEU A 382 -9.88 17.95 1.29
N VAL A 383 -8.93 18.87 1.11
CA VAL A 383 -9.00 20.22 1.70
C VAL A 383 -10.27 20.95 1.26
N GLY A 384 -10.62 20.86 -0.02
CA GLY A 384 -11.83 21.47 -0.56
C GLY A 384 -13.10 20.94 0.12
N VAL A 385 -13.23 19.60 0.20
CA VAL A 385 -14.40 18.95 0.82
C VAL A 385 -14.48 19.24 2.33
N LEU A 386 -13.36 19.21 3.05
CA LEU A 386 -13.33 19.53 4.48
C LEU A 386 -13.68 21.00 4.76
N THR A 387 -13.27 21.91 3.87
CA THR A 387 -13.65 23.33 3.95
C THR A 387 -15.15 23.51 3.77
N GLU A 388 -15.75 22.82 2.80
CA GLU A 388 -17.21 22.82 2.60
C GLU A 388 -17.94 22.25 3.83
N ALA A 389 -17.47 21.11 4.34
CA ALA A 389 -18.04 20.49 5.54
C ALA A 389 -17.95 21.42 6.77
N GLU A 390 -16.80 22.09 6.99
CA GLU A 390 -16.60 23.07 8.06
C GLU A 390 -17.60 24.24 7.93
N ASN A 391 -17.75 24.80 6.73
CA ASN A 391 -18.70 25.89 6.47
C ASN A 391 -20.16 25.49 6.68
N ASN A 392 -20.51 24.25 6.34
CA ASN A 392 -21.85 23.69 6.52
C ASN A 392 -22.11 23.16 7.94
N GLY A 393 -21.11 23.20 8.83
CA GLY A 393 -21.17 22.66 10.18
C GLY A 393 -21.41 21.14 10.20
N GLU A 394 -20.86 20.42 9.22
CA GLU A 394 -20.91 18.97 9.11
C GLU A 394 -19.78 18.32 9.93
N LYS A 395 -20.03 17.10 10.40
CA LYS A 395 -19.02 16.21 10.96
C LYS A 395 -18.60 15.18 9.93
N VAL A 396 -17.34 14.82 9.97
CA VAL A 396 -16.70 14.00 8.93
C VAL A 396 -16.08 12.76 9.53
N HIS A 397 -16.44 11.61 8.96
CA HIS A 397 -15.64 10.39 9.06
C HIS A 397 -14.75 10.25 7.82
N ILE A 398 -13.49 9.88 8.02
CA ILE A 398 -12.56 9.56 6.92
C ILE A 398 -12.37 8.04 6.86
N LEU A 399 -12.54 7.46 5.67
CA LEU A 399 -12.20 6.07 5.39
C LEU A 399 -10.93 6.03 4.55
N SER A 400 -9.94 5.25 4.98
CA SER A 400 -8.72 4.93 4.23
C SER A 400 -8.37 3.46 4.46
N HIS A 401 -7.54 2.87 3.62
CA HIS A 401 -7.11 1.49 3.82
C HIS A 401 -5.75 1.46 4.51
N VAL A 402 -4.73 1.96 3.80
CA VAL A 402 -3.36 2.11 4.29
C VAL A 402 -3.32 3.24 5.33
N PRO A 403 -3.00 2.93 6.61
CA PRO A 403 -2.92 3.94 7.64
C PRO A 403 -1.73 4.89 7.40
N SER A 404 -1.98 6.17 7.67
CA SER A 404 -0.96 7.22 7.64
C SER A 404 -0.62 7.67 9.06
N GLY A 405 0.66 7.87 9.34
CA GLY A 405 1.15 8.41 10.61
C GLY A 405 2.68 8.59 10.56
N ASP A 406 3.25 9.25 11.55
CA ASP A 406 4.70 9.47 11.61
C ASP A 406 5.45 8.16 11.94
N ASP A 407 4.89 7.35 12.83
CA ASP A 407 5.42 6.02 13.22
C ASP A 407 4.90 4.88 12.33
N VAL A 408 3.92 5.18 11.48
CA VAL A 408 3.30 4.22 10.55
C VAL A 408 3.88 4.45 9.17
N SER A 409 4.98 3.75 8.91
CA SER A 409 5.81 3.95 7.72
C SER A 409 5.23 3.46 6.38
N SER A 410 3.94 3.16 6.33
CA SER A 410 3.27 2.65 5.13
C SER A 410 3.11 3.73 4.06
N CYS A 411 2.87 4.99 4.43
CA CYS A 411 2.83 6.10 3.48
C CYS A 411 4.20 6.76 3.28
N VAL A 412 4.46 7.28 2.08
CA VAL A 412 5.59 8.19 1.82
C VAL A 412 5.55 9.39 2.76
N LYS A 413 6.68 9.70 3.42
CA LYS A 413 6.80 10.74 4.45
C LYS A 413 6.18 12.09 4.10
N ILE A 414 6.39 12.59 2.88
CA ILE A 414 5.86 13.90 2.46
C ILE A 414 4.32 13.86 2.41
N TRP A 415 3.74 12.78 1.89
CA TRP A 415 2.29 12.60 1.87
C TRP A 415 1.72 12.51 3.28
N SER A 416 2.34 11.69 4.15
CA SER A 416 1.93 11.54 5.56
C SER A 416 1.97 12.88 6.31
N ARG A 417 3.01 13.68 6.08
CA ARG A 417 3.14 15.04 6.63
C ARG A 417 2.01 15.96 6.19
N GLU A 418 1.69 16.00 4.90
CA GLU A 418 0.61 16.86 4.39
C GLU A 418 -0.77 16.39 4.85
N PHE A 419 -1.02 15.08 4.86
CA PHE A 419 -2.24 14.51 5.42
C PHE A 419 -2.41 14.86 6.91
N LYS A 420 -1.34 14.71 7.72
CA LYS A 420 -1.34 15.12 9.13
C LYS A 420 -1.69 16.60 9.29
N LYS A 421 -1.10 17.50 8.49
CA LYS A 421 -1.44 18.94 8.56
C LYS A 421 -2.92 19.20 8.25
N ILE A 422 -3.49 18.50 7.27
CA ILE A 422 -4.92 18.59 6.93
C ILE A 422 -5.77 18.12 8.11
N VAL A 423 -5.48 16.93 8.67
CA VAL A 423 -6.20 16.39 9.83
C VAL A 423 -6.18 17.35 11.01
N LEU A 424 -5.00 17.91 11.34
CA LEU A 424 -4.86 18.86 12.45
C LEU A 424 -5.60 20.18 12.18
N ARG A 425 -5.58 20.69 10.93
CA ARG A 425 -6.33 21.91 10.58
C ARG A 425 -7.83 21.72 10.71
N PHE A 426 -8.34 20.54 10.38
CA PHE A 426 -9.77 20.24 10.38
C PHE A 426 -10.20 19.36 11.56
N SER A 427 -9.45 19.35 12.67
CA SER A 427 -9.72 18.49 13.85
C SER A 427 -11.08 18.74 14.51
N ASN A 428 -11.66 19.93 14.31
CA ASN A 428 -13.03 20.23 14.77
C ASN A 428 -14.12 19.66 13.87
N THR A 429 -13.80 19.34 12.62
CA THR A 429 -14.71 18.85 11.58
C THR A 429 -14.62 17.33 11.47
N ILE A 430 -13.40 16.79 11.50
CA ILE A 430 -13.13 15.34 11.47
C ILE A 430 -13.37 14.77 12.87
N THR A 431 -14.26 13.78 12.98
CA THR A 431 -14.65 13.20 14.27
C THR A 431 -14.15 11.77 14.46
N ALA A 432 -13.91 11.03 13.38
CA ALA A 432 -13.25 9.73 13.41
C ALA A 432 -12.62 9.38 12.06
N GLN A 433 -11.64 8.47 12.08
CA GLN A 433 -11.07 7.89 10.87
C GLN A 433 -11.00 6.36 11.02
N PHE A 434 -11.10 5.63 9.92
CA PHE A 434 -11.16 4.17 9.89
C PHE A 434 -10.22 3.63 8.82
N ASN A 435 -9.38 2.68 9.22
CA ASN A 435 -8.29 2.06 8.45
C ASN A 435 -8.39 0.53 8.44
N GLY A 436 -7.62 -0.11 7.54
CA GLY A 436 -7.38 -1.55 7.48
C GLY A 436 -5.89 -1.85 7.34
N HIS A 437 -5.53 -2.76 6.43
CA HIS A 437 -4.19 -3.01 5.88
C HIS A 437 -3.19 -3.69 6.83
N THR A 438 -3.12 -3.28 8.10
CA THR A 438 -2.12 -3.86 9.02
C THR A 438 -2.53 -5.22 9.57
N HIS A 439 -3.81 -5.58 9.40
CA HIS A 439 -4.46 -6.78 9.94
C HIS A 439 -4.53 -6.83 11.47
N MET A 440 -4.08 -5.77 12.13
CA MET A 440 -3.98 -5.71 13.58
C MET A 440 -5.02 -4.77 14.15
N ASP A 441 -5.55 -5.15 15.31
CA ASP A 441 -6.33 -4.26 16.16
C ASP A 441 -5.42 -3.16 16.74
N GLN A 442 -5.49 -1.98 16.13
CA GLN A 442 -4.63 -0.85 16.44
C GLN A 442 -5.38 0.47 16.24
N PHE A 443 -4.78 1.55 16.71
CA PHE A 443 -5.22 2.90 16.38
C PHE A 443 -4.02 3.84 16.23
N VAL A 444 -4.20 4.90 15.45
CA VAL A 444 -3.21 5.96 15.25
C VAL A 444 -3.73 7.25 15.86
N LEU A 445 -2.91 7.90 16.68
CA LEU A 445 -3.22 9.18 17.30
C LEU A 445 -2.57 10.32 16.51
N PHE A 446 -3.36 11.35 16.17
CA PHE A 446 -2.86 12.57 15.56
C PHE A 446 -2.74 13.65 16.64
N LEU A 447 -1.49 13.97 17.00
CA LEU A 447 -1.15 14.95 18.04
C LEU A 447 -0.83 16.32 17.45
N ASN A 448 -1.21 17.38 18.17
CA ASN A 448 -0.72 18.74 17.89
C ASN A 448 0.70 18.97 18.46
N GLU A 449 1.25 20.17 18.29
CA GLU A 449 2.60 20.53 18.79
C GLU A 449 2.72 20.54 20.33
N SER A 450 1.60 20.47 21.06
CA SER A 450 1.54 20.40 22.52
C SER A 450 1.22 18.97 23.02
N ASP A 451 1.37 17.96 22.16
CA ASP A 451 1.08 16.54 22.43
C ASP A 451 -0.38 16.24 22.81
N GLU A 452 -1.33 17.11 22.43
CA GLU A 452 -2.75 16.88 22.64
C GLU A 452 -3.36 16.11 21.46
N VAL A 453 -4.13 15.06 21.75
CA VAL A 453 -4.85 14.26 20.75
C VAL A 453 -5.92 15.11 20.06
N GLN A 454 -5.81 15.25 18.74
CA GLN A 454 -6.74 15.99 17.89
C GLN A 454 -7.63 15.07 17.04
N SER A 455 -7.18 13.86 16.73
CA SER A 455 -7.94 12.88 15.97
C SER A 455 -7.42 11.47 16.25
N VAL A 456 -8.29 10.48 16.06
CA VAL A 456 -8.00 9.05 16.21
C VAL A 456 -8.40 8.34 14.92
N ALA A 457 -7.52 7.49 14.43
CA ALA A 457 -7.81 6.59 13.31
C ALA A 457 -7.79 5.14 13.78
N TYR A 458 -8.95 4.48 13.77
CA TYR A 458 -9.13 3.11 14.22
C TYR A 458 -8.78 2.14 13.09
N ASN A 459 -8.03 1.08 13.41
CA ASN A 459 -7.79 -0.02 12.49
C ASN A 459 -8.77 -1.16 12.78
N GLY A 460 -9.40 -1.67 11.73
CA GLY A 460 -10.48 -2.66 11.81
C GLY A 460 -10.04 -4.05 12.27
N ALA A 461 -8.73 -4.35 12.26
CA ALA A 461 -8.19 -5.72 12.26
C ALA A 461 -8.69 -6.55 11.06
N SER A 462 -7.96 -7.60 10.66
CA SER A 462 -8.35 -8.35 9.46
C SER A 462 -9.45 -9.37 9.71
N PHE A 463 -10.31 -9.52 8.70
CA PHE A 463 -11.10 -10.72 8.57
C PHE A 463 -10.21 -11.93 8.23
N ALA A 464 -9.15 -11.73 7.45
CA ALA A 464 -8.22 -12.79 7.09
C ALA A 464 -7.38 -13.29 8.26
N THR A 465 -7.03 -14.57 8.24
CA THR A 465 -6.08 -15.17 9.20
C THR A 465 -4.63 -14.81 8.92
N PHE A 466 -4.33 -14.25 7.74
CA PHE A 466 -2.97 -13.91 7.31
C PHE A 466 -2.39 -12.79 8.18
N ILE A 467 -1.32 -12.96 8.97
CA ILE A 467 -0.72 -14.23 9.38
C ILE A 467 -0.92 -14.40 10.88
N GLY A 468 -1.44 -15.56 11.28
CA GLY A 468 -1.57 -15.95 12.67
C GLY A 468 -2.69 -15.24 13.44
N SER A 469 -3.61 -14.57 12.75
CA SER A 469 -4.74 -13.87 13.37
C SER A 469 -6.01 -14.72 13.39
N ASN A 470 -6.90 -14.46 14.35
CA ASN A 470 -8.28 -14.94 14.26
C ASN A 470 -9.06 -14.04 13.29
N PRO A 471 -10.01 -14.58 12.50
CA PRO A 471 -10.92 -13.75 11.72
C PRO A 471 -11.70 -12.77 12.60
N ASN A 472 -11.73 -11.50 12.21
CA ASN A 472 -12.36 -10.42 12.96
C ASN A 472 -13.23 -9.52 12.08
N TYR A 473 -14.16 -8.82 12.71
CA TYR A 473 -14.84 -7.62 12.22
C TYR A 473 -15.11 -6.72 13.44
N ARG A 474 -15.39 -5.44 13.21
CA ARG A 474 -15.62 -4.47 14.29
C ARG A 474 -16.96 -3.79 14.23
N ILE A 475 -17.54 -3.53 15.39
CA ILE A 475 -18.75 -2.71 15.53
C ILE A 475 -18.45 -1.49 16.39
N TYR A 476 -18.84 -0.33 15.89
CA TYR A 476 -18.69 0.95 16.59
C TYR A 476 -20.05 1.56 16.90
N ASP A 477 -20.21 2.01 18.15
CA ASP A 477 -21.34 2.82 18.56
C ASP A 477 -21.02 4.31 18.38
N LEU A 478 -21.72 5.00 17.48
CA LEU A 478 -21.57 6.43 17.26
C LEU A 478 -22.70 7.22 17.93
N ASP A 479 -22.35 8.26 18.69
CA ASP A 479 -23.34 9.18 19.27
C ASP A 479 -24.09 9.95 18.16
N ASN A 480 -25.38 9.64 18.00
CA ASN A 480 -26.24 10.23 16.98
C ASN A 480 -26.61 11.70 17.27
N SER A 481 -26.35 12.19 18.49
CA SER A 481 -26.72 13.56 18.90
C SER A 481 -25.72 14.61 18.42
N ASN A 482 -24.47 14.21 18.16
CA ASN A 482 -23.38 15.11 17.77
C ASN A 482 -22.45 14.54 16.69
N PHE A 483 -22.47 13.22 16.41
CA PHE A 483 -21.56 12.52 15.49
C PHE A 483 -20.07 12.71 15.85
N VAL A 484 -19.79 13.03 17.12
CA VAL A 484 -18.45 13.41 17.59
C VAL A 484 -17.69 12.23 18.16
N SER A 485 -18.38 11.30 18.82
CA SER A 485 -17.71 10.29 19.64
C SER A 485 -18.09 8.88 19.23
N ILE A 486 -17.07 8.07 19.00
CA ILE A 486 -17.17 6.61 19.13
C ILE A 486 -17.28 6.30 20.61
N LEU A 487 -18.42 5.75 21.01
CA LEU A 487 -18.80 5.49 22.40
C LEU A 487 -18.25 4.14 22.88
N ASN A 488 -18.27 3.14 22.01
CA ASN A 488 -17.72 1.82 22.25
C ASN A 488 -17.23 1.19 20.93
N CYS A 489 -16.34 0.21 21.05
CA CYS A 489 -15.90 -0.66 19.97
C CYS A 489 -15.86 -2.10 20.50
N ASP A 490 -16.60 -2.99 19.84
CA ASP A 490 -16.61 -4.44 20.15
C ASP A 490 -15.97 -5.25 19.01
#